data_AF-A0A354FV02-F1
#
_entry.id   AF-A0A354FV02-F1
#
_cell.length_a   1.000
_cell.length_b   1.000
_cell.length_c   1.000
_cell.angle_alpha   90.00
_cell.angle_beta   90.00
_cell.angle_gamma   90.00
#
_symmetry.space_group_name_H-M   'P 1'
#
loop_
_entity.id
_entity.type
_entity.pdbx_description
1 polymer ?
#
loop_
_entity_poly.entity_id
_entity_poly.type
_entity_poly.pdbx_seq_one_letter_code
_entity_poly.pdbx_strand_id
1 'polypeptide(L)'
;MLRKLVFIGFSVTLCASAQETTETPLLVKPNLPTLNTPTKEEERPAASNGSVFNEGLARTMSIEIPAPRGLILDRNGRPLAQTKMAYHIALDFTAYNGPIDPKVAATWAQTKIAQANALVNGKETYSDAQLASYYKNRRWLPRRISKIISESKAK
;
A
#
# COMPACT_ATOMS: atom_id res chain seq x y z
N MET A 1 10.72 -40.76 44.94
CA MET A 1 11.32 -39.71 45.78
C MET A 1 12.74 -39.46 45.32
N LEU A 2 13.08 -38.30 44.75
CA LEU A 2 14.20 -37.44 45.18
C LEU A 2 14.27 -36.21 44.24
N ARG A 3 14.04 -35.03 44.84
CA ARG A 3 14.21 -33.69 44.24
C ARG A 3 15.70 -33.35 44.16
N LYS A 4 16.15 -32.75 43.06
CA LYS A 4 17.32 -31.85 42.96
C LYS A 4 17.18 -31.03 41.66
N LEU A 5 17.61 -29.79 41.50
CA LEU A 5 18.00 -28.67 42.36
C LEU A 5 18.17 -27.52 41.33
N VAL A 6 17.60 -26.35 41.60
CA VAL A 6 17.72 -25.15 40.76
C VAL A 6 19.16 -24.63 40.77
N PHE A 7 19.70 -24.23 39.61
CA PHE A 7 20.77 -23.23 39.53
C PHE A 7 20.46 -22.23 38.42
N ILE A 8 20.17 -21.01 38.87
CA ILE A 8 20.04 -19.79 38.06
C ILE A 8 21.46 -19.21 37.92
N GLY A 9 21.84 -18.88 36.70
CA GLY A 9 23.10 -18.18 36.41
C GLY A 9 23.14 -17.71 34.97
N PHE A 10 22.53 -16.56 34.67
CA PHE A 10 22.71 -15.87 33.40
C PHE A 10 23.78 -14.79 33.61
N SER A 11 24.98 -15.05 33.09
CA SER A 11 26.16 -14.20 33.22
C SER A 11 26.04 -12.97 32.31
N VAL A 12 26.13 -11.78 32.90
CA VAL A 12 26.26 -10.50 32.20
C VAL A 12 27.70 -10.38 31.69
N THR A 13 27.88 -10.21 30.39
CA THR A 13 29.18 -9.80 29.82
C THR A 13 29.00 -8.48 29.07
N LEU A 14 29.45 -7.42 29.73
CA LEU A 14 29.70 -6.10 29.16
C LEU A 14 31.13 -6.11 28.59
N CYS A 15 31.27 -6.10 27.28
CA CYS A 15 32.57 -5.87 26.65
C CYS A 15 32.67 -4.40 26.22
N ALA A 16 33.50 -3.65 26.95
CA ALA A 16 34.02 -2.36 26.55
C ALA A 16 35.50 -2.52 26.18
N SER A 17 35.87 -2.03 24.99
CA SER A 17 37.25 -1.67 24.60
C SER A 17 37.12 -0.73 23.39
N ALA A 18 37.31 0.58 23.58
CA ALA A 18 38.58 1.32 23.51
C ALA A 18 38.85 1.85 22.09
N GLN A 19 38.96 3.19 22.01
CA GLN A 19 39.20 4.02 20.83
C GLN A 19 40.51 3.70 20.11
N GLU A 20 40.51 3.93 18.79
CA GLU A 20 41.67 4.53 18.13
C GLU A 20 41.21 5.47 16.99
N THR A 21 41.69 6.71 17.07
CA THR A 21 41.45 7.83 16.16
C THR A 21 42.46 7.73 15.02
N THR A 22 42.04 7.72 13.75
CA THR A 22 42.94 8.07 12.64
C THR A 22 42.12 8.57 11.44
N GLU A 23 42.13 9.90 11.29
CA GLU A 23 42.32 10.66 10.06
C GLU A 23 41.69 10.14 8.74
N THR A 24 40.73 10.90 8.25
CA THR A 24 40.20 10.90 6.88
C THR A 24 41.28 11.00 5.79
N PRO A 25 41.23 10.18 4.73
CA PRO A 25 41.78 10.55 3.44
C PRO A 25 40.69 11.13 2.53
N LEU A 26 40.95 12.34 2.05
CA LEU A 26 40.15 13.04 1.04
C LEU A 26 40.07 12.23 -0.26
N LEU A 27 38.85 11.89 -0.68
CA LEU A 27 38.60 11.27 -1.99
C LEU A 27 38.60 12.34 -3.09
N VAL A 28 39.66 12.31 -3.89
CA VAL A 28 39.90 13.12 -5.09
C VAL A 28 38.79 12.91 -6.13
N LYS A 29 38.19 14.00 -6.63
CA LYS A 29 37.27 13.98 -7.79
C LYS A 29 38.07 13.87 -9.10
N PRO A 30 37.82 12.88 -9.97
CA PRO A 30 38.34 12.92 -11.33
C PRO A 30 37.39 13.73 -12.23
N ASN A 31 37.94 14.77 -12.86
CA ASN A 31 37.33 15.45 -14.01
C ASN A 31 37.50 14.57 -15.26
N LEU A 32 36.49 14.49 -16.14
CA LEU A 32 36.60 14.51 -17.62
C LEU A 32 35.19 14.45 -18.31
N PRO A 33 35.04 14.74 -19.62
CA PRO A 33 34.48 15.98 -20.17
C PRO A 33 33.03 15.88 -20.71
N THR A 34 32.42 17.05 -20.93
CA THR A 34 31.11 17.27 -21.59
C THR A 34 31.12 16.79 -23.04
N LEU A 35 30.17 15.92 -23.41
CA LEU A 35 29.77 15.68 -24.79
C LEU A 35 28.25 15.81 -24.94
N ASN A 36 27.84 16.88 -25.62
CA ASN A 36 26.46 17.17 -25.96
C ASN A 36 26.03 16.35 -27.18
N THR A 37 24.90 15.64 -27.11
CA THR A 37 23.93 15.43 -28.22
C THR A 37 22.62 14.92 -27.62
N PRO A 38 21.45 15.57 -27.83
CA PRO A 38 20.19 15.09 -27.25
C PRO A 38 19.51 14.11 -28.23
N THR A 39 19.65 12.82 -27.98
CA THR A 39 18.73 11.81 -28.56
C THR A 39 17.60 11.60 -27.57
N LYS A 40 16.39 12.01 -27.96
CA LYS A 40 15.16 11.84 -27.18
C LYS A 40 14.75 10.37 -27.21
N GLU A 41 15.38 9.56 -26.37
CA GLU A 41 14.97 8.19 -26.09
C GLU A 41 14.03 8.20 -24.87
N GLU A 42 12.86 7.58 -25.01
CA GLU A 42 11.94 7.36 -23.90
C GLU A 42 12.64 6.51 -22.83
N GLU A 43 13.09 7.18 -21.77
CA GLU A 43 13.85 6.60 -20.68
C GLU A 43 12.97 5.59 -19.93
N ARG A 44 13.06 4.31 -20.30
CA ARG A 44 12.58 3.22 -19.45
C ARG A 44 13.36 3.34 -18.14
N PRO A 45 12.70 3.28 -16.96
CA PRO A 45 13.39 3.46 -15.70
C PRO A 45 14.50 2.41 -15.58
N ALA A 46 15.75 2.88 -15.62
CA ALA A 46 16.92 2.04 -15.45
C ALA A 46 16.88 1.37 -14.07
N ALA A 47 17.41 0.15 -13.95
CA ALA A 47 17.44 -0.60 -12.69
C ALA A 47 18.13 0.17 -11.54
N SER A 48 19.02 1.11 -11.88
CA SER A 48 19.71 2.02 -10.95
C SER A 48 18.79 3.06 -10.28
N ASN A 49 17.61 3.35 -10.84
CA ASN A 49 16.66 4.32 -10.28
C ASN A 49 15.77 3.71 -9.19
N GLY A 50 15.92 2.41 -8.88
CA GLY A 50 15.23 1.76 -7.78
C GLY A 50 15.80 2.19 -6.44
N SER A 51 14.96 2.76 -5.57
CA SER A 51 15.31 2.96 -4.17
C SER A 51 15.33 1.61 -3.45
N VAL A 52 16.45 1.27 -2.80
CA VAL A 52 16.53 0.12 -1.88
C VAL A 52 15.76 0.39 -0.57
N PHE A 53 15.49 1.67 -0.28
CA PHE A 53 14.76 2.09 0.91
C PHE A 53 13.25 2.14 0.63
N ASN A 54 12.49 1.47 1.48
CA ASN A 54 11.04 1.59 1.53
C ASN A 54 10.64 2.95 2.14
N GLU A 55 9.42 3.42 1.86
CA GLU A 55 8.87 4.56 2.58
C GLU A 55 8.75 4.22 4.08
N GLY A 56 9.33 5.04 4.95
CA GLY A 56 9.32 4.78 6.40
C GLY A 56 7.93 4.71 7.04
N LEU A 57 6.89 5.20 6.33
CA LEU A 57 5.49 5.15 6.75
C LEU A 57 4.66 4.07 6.02
N ALA A 58 5.29 3.24 5.17
CA ALA A 58 4.61 2.14 4.52
C ALA A 58 4.19 1.10 5.57
N ARG A 59 2.88 0.85 5.67
CA ARG A 59 2.30 -0.14 6.58
C ARG A 59 1.54 -1.20 5.78
N THR A 60 1.74 -2.46 6.15
CA THR A 60 0.91 -3.57 5.66
C THR A 60 -0.53 -3.35 6.12
N MET A 61 -1.48 -3.49 5.20
CA MET A 61 -2.92 -3.46 5.51
C MET A 61 -3.50 -4.84 5.26
N SER A 62 -4.12 -5.44 6.26
CA SER A 62 -4.97 -6.62 6.10
C SER A 62 -6.43 -6.17 6.08
N ILE A 63 -7.22 -6.73 5.14
CA ILE A 63 -8.67 -6.60 5.17
C ILE A 63 -9.23 -7.97 5.50
N GLU A 64 -9.73 -8.09 6.73
CA GLU A 64 -10.40 -9.29 7.21
C GLU A 64 -11.90 -9.09 7.07
N ILE A 65 -12.54 -9.95 6.27
CA ILE A 65 -13.99 -9.96 6.12
C ILE A 65 -14.54 -11.00 7.12
N PRO A 66 -15.29 -10.58 8.16
CA PRO A 66 -15.81 -11.52 9.14
C PRO A 66 -16.92 -12.38 8.52
N ALA A 67 -17.13 -13.57 9.11
CA ALA A 67 -18.25 -14.42 8.73
C ALA A 67 -19.60 -13.74 9.03
N PRO A 68 -20.65 -13.99 8.22
CA PRO A 68 -21.99 -13.49 8.49
C PRO A 68 -22.53 -14.00 9.83
N ARG A 69 -23.33 -13.18 10.51
CA ARG A 69 -23.98 -13.61 11.75
C ARG A 69 -25.13 -14.57 11.45
N GLY A 70 -25.42 -15.44 12.43
CA GLY A 70 -26.59 -16.31 12.41
C GLY A 70 -27.89 -15.50 12.35
N LEU A 71 -28.87 -16.07 11.65
CA LEU A 71 -30.22 -15.52 11.49
C LEU A 71 -30.99 -15.63 12.80
N ILE A 72 -31.76 -14.59 13.13
CA ILE A 72 -32.74 -14.65 14.23
C ILE A 72 -34.12 -14.94 13.64
N LEU A 73 -34.76 -15.99 14.16
CA LEU A 73 -36.02 -16.54 13.68
C LEU A 73 -37.12 -16.37 14.73
N ASP A 74 -38.35 -16.17 14.29
CA ASP A 74 -39.56 -16.35 15.13
C ASP A 74 -39.84 -17.85 15.36
N ARG A 75 -40.78 -18.18 16.26
CA ARG A 75 -41.26 -19.55 16.54
C ARG A 75 -41.71 -20.32 15.29
N ASN A 76 -42.19 -19.59 14.27
CA ASN A 76 -42.66 -20.15 13.00
C ASN A 76 -41.54 -20.24 11.95
N GLY A 77 -40.29 -19.98 12.30
CA GLY A 77 -39.16 -19.98 11.37
C GLY A 77 -39.09 -18.78 10.44
N ARG A 78 -39.78 -17.67 10.75
CA ARG A 78 -39.72 -16.45 9.94
C ARG A 78 -38.50 -15.60 10.33
N PRO A 79 -37.69 -15.11 9.37
CA PRO A 79 -36.51 -14.30 9.68
C PRO A 79 -36.91 -12.93 10.23
N LEU A 80 -36.52 -12.63 11.47
CA LEU A 80 -36.70 -11.30 12.10
C LEU A 80 -35.47 -10.40 11.87
N ALA A 81 -34.27 -10.99 11.91
CA ALA A 81 -33.02 -10.28 11.64
C ALA A 81 -32.06 -11.15 10.85
N GLN A 82 -31.54 -10.61 9.75
CA GLN A 82 -30.60 -11.29 8.85
C GLN A 82 -29.42 -10.37 8.52
N THR A 83 -28.23 -10.96 8.43
CA THR A 83 -27.07 -10.27 7.84
C THR A 83 -27.16 -10.36 6.32
N LYS A 84 -26.91 -9.23 5.64
CA LYS A 84 -26.73 -9.19 4.19
C LYS A 84 -25.34 -8.68 3.87
N MET A 85 -24.74 -9.23 2.82
CA MET A 85 -23.48 -8.73 2.31
C MET A 85 -23.71 -7.38 1.62
N ALA A 86 -22.91 -6.40 2.01
CA ALA A 86 -22.89 -5.08 1.42
C ALA A 86 -21.52 -4.84 0.78
N TYR A 87 -21.51 -4.32 -0.44
CA TYR A 87 -20.28 -4.08 -1.19
C TYR A 87 -19.95 -2.59 -1.20
N HIS A 88 -18.70 -2.28 -0.91
CA HIS A 88 -18.15 -0.93 -1.05
C HIS A 88 -17.26 -0.87 -2.27
N ILE A 89 -17.39 0.20 -3.06
CA ILE A 89 -16.50 0.44 -4.19
C ILE A 89 -15.18 1.01 -3.67
N ALA A 90 -14.09 0.46 -4.18
CA ALA A 90 -12.75 1.01 -4.06
C ALA A 90 -12.02 0.84 -5.39
N LEU A 91 -11.02 1.70 -5.65
CA LEU A 91 -10.26 1.69 -6.90
C LEU A 91 -8.92 0.97 -6.69
N ASP A 92 -8.75 -0.18 -7.33
CA ASP A 92 -7.50 -0.93 -7.33
C ASP A 92 -6.68 -0.65 -8.60
N PHE A 93 -5.50 -0.08 -8.42
CA PHE A 93 -4.52 0.19 -9.47
C PHE A 93 -3.81 -1.07 -9.99
N THR A 94 -3.95 -2.23 -9.33
CA THR A 94 -3.42 -3.50 -9.88
C THR A 94 -4.10 -3.88 -11.21
N ALA A 95 -5.34 -3.44 -11.42
CA ALA A 95 -6.10 -3.66 -12.64
C ALA A 95 -5.69 -2.74 -13.80
N TYR A 96 -4.81 -1.77 -13.55
CA TYR A 96 -4.32 -0.87 -14.58
C TYR A 96 -3.17 -1.52 -15.37
N ASN A 97 -3.42 -1.78 -16.66
CA ASN A 97 -2.47 -2.42 -17.58
C ASN A 97 -1.82 -1.42 -18.56
N GLY A 98 -1.85 -0.12 -18.28
CA GLY A 98 -1.28 0.91 -19.14
C GLY A 98 0.21 1.17 -18.88
N PRO A 99 0.78 2.21 -19.51
CA PRO A 99 2.15 2.66 -19.25
C PRO A 99 2.39 2.99 -17.78
N ILE A 100 3.63 2.80 -17.32
CA ILE A 100 4.07 3.05 -15.94
C ILE A 100 3.99 4.54 -15.54
N ASP A 101 3.76 5.45 -16.49
CA ASP A 101 3.65 6.89 -16.21
C ASP A 101 2.49 7.20 -15.22
N PRO A 102 2.79 7.78 -14.04
CA PRO A 102 1.79 8.15 -13.04
C PRO A 102 0.72 9.11 -13.56
N LYS A 103 1.04 9.96 -14.55
CA LYS A 103 0.05 10.89 -15.14
C LYS A 103 -1.02 10.13 -15.91
N VAL A 104 -0.60 9.16 -16.72
CA VAL A 104 -1.53 8.30 -17.47
C VAL A 104 -2.38 7.48 -16.50
N ALA A 105 -1.77 6.90 -15.47
CA ALA A 105 -2.50 6.18 -14.42
C ALA A 105 -3.53 7.07 -13.68
N ALA A 106 -3.19 8.33 -13.40
CA ALA A 106 -4.12 9.28 -12.79
C ALA A 106 -5.32 9.59 -13.69
N THR A 107 -5.12 9.79 -14.99
CA THR A 107 -6.23 10.03 -15.94
C THR A 107 -7.16 8.81 -16.06
N TRP A 108 -6.60 7.60 -16.04
CA TRP A 108 -7.37 6.36 -15.98
C TRP A 108 -8.18 6.29 -14.68
N ALA A 109 -7.57 6.60 -13.54
CA ALA A 109 -8.23 6.61 -12.25
C ALA A 109 -9.39 7.62 -12.20
N GLN A 110 -9.22 8.83 -12.74
CA GLN A 110 -10.30 9.83 -12.86
C GLN A 110 -11.49 9.26 -13.65
N THR A 111 -11.23 8.57 -14.75
CA THR A 111 -12.27 7.92 -15.57
C THR A 111 -13.04 6.87 -14.75
N LYS A 112 -12.33 6.05 -13.98
CA LYS A 112 -12.95 5.04 -13.09
C LYS A 112 -13.72 5.66 -11.94
N ILE A 113 -13.23 6.76 -11.38
CA ILE A 113 -13.94 7.52 -10.33
C ILE A 113 -15.23 8.13 -10.90
N ALA A 114 -15.21 8.66 -12.11
CA ALA A 114 -16.41 9.17 -12.78
C ALA A 114 -17.45 8.05 -13.00
N GLN A 115 -17.02 6.88 -13.48
CA GLN A 115 -17.88 5.69 -13.60
C GLN A 115 -18.47 5.28 -12.23
N ALA A 116 -17.62 5.20 -11.21
CA ALA A 116 -18.04 4.86 -9.85
C ALA A 116 -19.02 5.89 -9.27
N ASN A 117 -18.84 7.18 -9.56
CA ASN A 117 -19.75 8.25 -9.15
C ASN A 117 -21.12 8.12 -9.82
N ALA A 118 -21.17 7.79 -11.11
CA ALA A 118 -22.42 7.51 -11.81
C ALA A 118 -23.18 6.33 -11.21
N LEU A 119 -22.47 5.26 -10.78
CA LEU A 119 -23.11 4.08 -10.20
C LEU A 119 -23.79 4.33 -8.85
N VAL A 120 -23.21 5.20 -8.01
CA VAL A 120 -23.69 5.47 -6.64
C VAL A 120 -24.35 6.84 -6.47
N ASN A 121 -24.51 7.60 -7.56
CA ASN A 121 -24.89 9.01 -7.53
C ASN A 121 -24.01 9.84 -6.57
N GLY A 122 -22.70 9.58 -6.62
CA GLY A 122 -21.67 10.22 -5.81
C GLY A 122 -21.05 11.43 -6.50
N LYS A 123 -20.33 12.26 -5.74
CA LYS A 123 -19.62 13.45 -6.23
C LYS A 123 -18.18 13.52 -5.74
N GLU A 124 -17.57 12.36 -5.48
CA GLU A 124 -16.21 12.33 -4.95
C GLU A 124 -15.21 12.66 -6.06
N THR A 125 -14.27 13.54 -5.73
CA THR A 125 -13.22 13.99 -6.62
C THR A 125 -11.89 13.89 -5.88
N TYR A 126 -10.85 13.52 -6.61
CA TYR A 126 -9.48 13.45 -6.10
C TYR A 126 -8.59 14.31 -7.00
N SER A 127 -7.52 14.87 -6.44
CA SER A 127 -6.54 15.59 -7.25
C SER A 127 -5.64 14.62 -8.00
N ASP A 128 -5.16 15.01 -9.17
CA ASP A 128 -4.27 14.16 -9.98
C ASP A 128 -2.97 13.84 -9.25
N ALA A 129 -2.44 14.81 -8.48
CA ALA A 129 -1.28 14.61 -7.63
C ALA A 129 -1.54 13.55 -6.55
N GLN A 130 -2.72 13.56 -5.95
CA GLN A 130 -3.11 12.55 -4.98
C GLN A 130 -3.22 11.18 -5.66
N LEU A 131 -3.89 11.07 -6.80
CA LEU A 131 -4.03 9.81 -7.54
C LEU A 131 -2.68 9.24 -7.98
N ALA A 132 -1.77 10.09 -8.45
CA ALA A 132 -0.40 9.68 -8.80
C ALA A 132 0.39 9.20 -7.56
N SER A 133 0.21 9.85 -6.41
CA SER A 133 0.79 9.41 -5.15
C SER A 133 0.26 8.05 -4.72
N TYR A 134 -1.05 7.80 -4.84
CA TYR A 134 -1.61 6.47 -4.61
C TYR A 134 -1.02 5.47 -5.61
N TYR A 135 -1.07 5.71 -6.91
CA TYR A 135 -0.51 4.78 -7.89
C TYR A 135 0.94 4.37 -7.57
N LYS A 136 1.78 5.33 -7.17
CA LYS A 136 3.19 5.07 -6.82
C LYS A 136 3.37 4.34 -5.48
N ASN A 137 2.65 4.76 -4.45
CA ASN A 137 2.95 4.38 -3.07
C ASN A 137 1.93 3.37 -2.49
N ARG A 138 0.70 3.35 -3.01
CA ARG A 138 -0.45 2.59 -2.53
C ARG A 138 -1.38 2.20 -3.67
N ARG A 139 -1.31 0.94 -4.09
CA ARG A 139 -2.11 0.40 -5.21
C ARG A 139 -3.63 0.40 -4.98
N TRP A 140 -4.11 0.73 -3.78
CA TRP A 140 -5.53 0.77 -3.48
C TRP A 140 -6.00 2.14 -2.97
N LEU A 141 -7.07 2.66 -3.57
CA LEU A 141 -7.76 3.87 -3.13
C LEU A 141 -9.18 3.52 -2.62
N PRO A 142 -9.40 3.49 -1.30
CA PRO A 142 -10.75 3.39 -0.76
C PRO A 142 -11.51 4.70 -0.96
N ARG A 143 -12.80 4.59 -1.30
CA ARG A 143 -13.72 5.75 -1.27
C ARG A 143 -14.01 6.14 0.17
N ARG A 144 -14.37 7.42 0.42
CA ARG A 144 -14.97 7.75 1.74
C ARG A 144 -16.30 7.01 1.83
N ILE A 145 -16.75 6.74 3.06
CA ILE A 145 -17.93 5.92 3.40
C ILE A 145 -19.00 6.05 2.32
N SER A 146 -19.01 5.07 1.41
CA SER A 146 -19.77 5.13 0.17
C SER A 146 -21.14 4.50 0.39
N LYS A 147 -22.09 4.84 -0.47
CA LYS A 147 -23.34 4.08 -0.53
C LYS A 147 -23.02 2.62 -0.85
N ILE A 148 -23.59 1.73 -0.05
CA ILE A 148 -23.47 0.29 -0.23
C ILE A 148 -24.17 -0.16 -1.51
N ILE A 149 -23.57 -1.14 -2.18
CA ILE A 149 -24.13 -1.78 -3.38
C ILE A 149 -24.57 -3.19 -3.02
N SER A 150 -25.71 -3.63 -3.56
CA SER A 150 -26.19 -5.00 -3.44
C SER A 150 -25.42 -5.94 -4.36
N GLU A 151 -25.39 -7.23 -4.02
CA GLU A 151 -24.71 -8.25 -4.82
C GLU A 151 -25.09 -8.23 -6.31
N SER A 152 -26.37 -8.06 -6.61
CA SER A 152 -26.89 -8.01 -7.98
C SER A 152 -26.30 -6.89 -8.84
N LYS A 153 -25.80 -5.81 -8.22
CA LYS A 153 -25.24 -4.64 -8.90
C LYS A 153 -23.70 -4.62 -8.81
N ALA A 154 -23.11 -5.54 -8.04
CA ALA A 154 -21.66 -5.69 -7.90
C ALA A 154 -21.06 -6.71 -8.88
N LYS A 155 -21.87 -7.67 -9.36
CA LYS A 155 -21.53 -8.63 -10.42
C LYS A 155 -21.73 -8.01 -11.79
#